data_AF-A0A9X3I4J9-F1
#
_entry.id   AF-A0A9X3I4J9-F1
#
_cell.length_a   1.000
_cell.length_b   1.000
_cell.length_c   1.000
_cell.angle_alpha   90.00
_cell.angle_beta   90.00
_cell.angle_gamma   90.00
#
_symmetry.space_group_name_H-M   'P 1'
#
loop_
_entity.id
_entity.type
_entity.pdbx_description
1 polymer ?
#
loop_
_entity_poly.entity_id
_entity_poly.type
_entity_poly.pdbx_seq_one_letter_code
_entity_poly.pdbx_strand_id
1 'polypeptide(L)' 'MPVSARRLESGTVWVDVAEVGGGGRVVVYARVSSHDQRADLDRQVARLTEWATANGHEVGEVVCEVGSGL' A
#
# COMPACT_ATOMS: atom_id res chain seq x y z
N MET A 1 -22.96 7.19 3.71
CA MET A 1 -22.90 5.72 3.47
C MET A 1 -23.54 5.02 4.65
N PRO A 2 -24.56 4.17 4.47
CA PRO A 2 -25.16 3.42 5.57
C PRO A 2 -24.18 2.37 6.11
N VAL A 3 -24.06 2.26 7.43
CA VAL A 3 -23.24 1.24 8.12
C VAL A 3 -24.16 0.19 8.73
N SER A 4 -23.75 -1.08 8.69
CA SER A 4 -24.50 -2.17 9.32
C SER A 4 -24.55 -1.96 10.82
N ALA A 5 -25.75 -1.91 11.37
CA ALA A 5 -25.96 -1.77 12.80
C ALA A 5 -27.20 -2.56 13.23
N ARG A 6 -27.17 -3.07 14.46
CA ARG A 6 -28.29 -3.80 15.09
C ARG A 6 -28.62 -3.20 16.44
N ARG A 7 -29.91 -3.18 16.79
CA ARG A 7 -30.37 -2.70 18.10
C ARG A 7 -30.52 -3.89 19.05
N LEU A 8 -29.93 -3.79 20.24
CA LEU A 8 -30.08 -4.78 21.30
C LEU A 8 -31.38 -4.55 22.08
N GLU A 9 -31.82 -5.56 22.85
CA GLU A 9 -33.02 -5.47 23.70
C GLU A 9 -32.94 -4.33 24.73
N SER A 10 -31.73 -3.97 25.17
CA SER A 10 -31.47 -2.81 26.05
C SER A 10 -31.74 -1.45 25.39
N GLY A 11 -32.02 -1.42 24.08
CA GLY A 11 -32.18 -0.20 23.29
C GLY A 11 -30.87 0.38 22.74
N THR A 12 -29.72 -0.21 23.13
CA THR A 12 -28.38 0.15 22.63
C THR A 12 -28.24 -0.19 21.14
N VAL A 13 -27.69 0.73 20.36
CA VAL A 13 -27.33 0.49 18.95
C VAL A 13 -25.91 -0.03 18.90
N TRP A 14 -25.75 -1.26 18.43
CA TRP A 14 -24.45 -1.88 18.18
C TRP A 14 -24.11 -1.71 16.69
N VAL A 15 -23.03 -1.01 16.41
CA VAL A 15 -22.54 -0.83 15.04
C VAL A 15 -21.57 -1.95 14.75
N ASP A 16 -21.86 -2.73 13.71
CA ASP A 16 -20.94 -3.73 13.20
C ASP A 16 -19.86 -2.98 12.42
N VAL A 17 -18.71 -2.77 13.05
CA VAL A 17 -17.54 -2.24 12.36
C VAL A 17 -17.12 -3.31 11.36
N ALA A 18 -17.28 -3.03 10.07
CA ALA A 18 -16.72 -3.88 9.04
C ALA A 18 -15.23 -4.05 9.35
N GLU A 19 -14.79 -5.29 9.51
CA GLU A 19 -13.37 -5.62 9.45
C GLU A 19 -12.85 -4.93 8.19
N VAL A 20 -11.92 -3.99 8.36
CA VAL A 20 -11.22 -3.41 7.20
C VAL A 20 -10.52 -4.60 6.56
N GLY A 21 -11.09 -5.07 5.43
CA GLY A 21 -10.72 -6.35 4.82
C GLY A 21 -9.21 -6.54 4.83
N GLY A 22 -8.79 -7.65 5.42
CA GLY A 22 -7.40 -7.93 5.76
C GLY A 22 -6.46 -7.77 4.57
N GLY A 23 -5.38 -7.02 4.81
CA GLY A 23 -4.26 -6.82 3.89
C GLY A 23 -4.26 -5.45 3.24
N GLY A 24 -3.52 -4.49 3.81
CA GLY A 24 -3.19 -3.27 3.08
C GLY A 24 -2.40 -3.61 1.80
N ARG A 25 -2.64 -2.87 0.71
CA ARG A 25 -1.87 -3.02 -0.53
C ARG A 25 -0.43 -2.58 -0.29
N VAL A 26 0.55 -3.44 -0.57
CA VAL A 26 1.96 -3.07 -0.56
C VAL A 26 2.34 -2.47 -1.91
N VAL A 27 2.96 -1.29 -1.86
CA VAL A 27 3.39 -0.53 -3.03
C VAL A 27 4.89 -0.27 -2.91
N VAL A 28 5.65 -0.57 -3.97
CA VAL A 28 7.04 -0.16 -4.11
C VAL A 28 7.08 1.17 -4.83
N TYR A 29 7.65 2.20 -4.19
CA TYR A 29 7.90 3.48 -4.82
C TYR A 29 9.41 3.69 -4.99
N ALA A 30 9.83 4.04 -6.20
CA ALA A 30 11.22 4.33 -6.53
C ALA A 30 11.32 5.63 -7.34
N ARG A 31 12.39 6.39 -7.10
CA ARG A 31 12.58 7.71 -7.72
C ARG A 31 14.05 8.01 -7.98
N VAL A 32 14.31 8.69 -9.09
CA VAL A 32 15.61 9.31 -9.40
C VAL A 32 15.47 10.78 -9.76
N SER A 33 16.54 11.57 -9.61
CA SER A 33 16.49 13.02 -9.83
C SER A 33 16.58 13.42 -11.30
N SER A 34 17.17 12.56 -12.13
CA SER A 34 17.41 12.86 -13.53
C SER A 34 17.22 11.63 -14.43
N HIS A 35 16.96 11.88 -15.70
CA HIS A 35 16.63 10.88 -16.72
C HIS A 35 17.79 9.94 -17.07
N ASP A 36 19.03 10.38 -16.88
CA ASP A 36 20.25 9.57 -17.06
C ASP A 36 20.42 8.50 -15.97
N GLN A 37 19.67 8.61 -14.87
CA GLN A 37 19.71 7.67 -13.74
C GLN A 37 18.70 6.51 -13.87
N ARG A 38 18.06 6.30 -15.03
CA ARG A 38 17.06 5.22 -15.23
C ARG A 38 17.58 3.83 -14.85
N ALA A 39 18.83 3.51 -15.17
CA ALA A 39 19.42 2.24 -14.78
C ALA A 39 19.52 2.07 -13.25
N ASP A 40 19.63 3.18 -12.50
CA ASP A 40 19.56 3.15 -11.05
C ASP A 40 18.13 2.95 -10.54
N LEU A 41 17.15 3.60 -11.18
CA LEU A 41 15.73 3.42 -10.89
C LEU A 41 15.31 1.94 -10.99
N ASP A 42 15.73 1.25 -12.06
CA ASP A 42 15.45 -0.17 -12.25
C ASP A 42 16.09 -1.04 -11.16
N ARG A 43 17.32 -0.72 -10.74
CA ARG A 43 18.00 -1.41 -9.64
C ARG A 43 17.29 -1.21 -8.30
N GLN A 44 16.78 0.00 -8.04
CA GLN A 44 16.01 0.29 -6.83
C GLN A 44 14.71 -0.53 -6.80
N VAL A 45 13.97 -0.57 -7.92
CA VAL A 45 12.75 -1.36 -8.05
C VAL A 45 13.02 -2.85 -7.79
N ALA A 46 14.03 -3.42 -8.44
CA ALA A 46 14.38 -4.84 -8.27
C ALA A 46 14.71 -5.16 -6.81
N ARG A 47 15.61 -4.36 -6.19
CA ARG A 47 16.03 -4.57 -4.81
C ARG A 47 14.88 -4.46 -3.81
N LEU A 48 14.00 -3.47 -3.97
CA LEU A 48 12.85 -3.27 -3.08
C LEU A 48 11.81 -4.39 -3.24
N THR A 49 11.59 -4.85 -4.47
CA THR A 49 10.67 -5.96 -4.76
C THR A 49 11.19 -7.28 -4.18
N GLU A 50 12.49 -7.56 -4.35
CA GLU A 50 13.14 -8.73 -3.74
C GLU A 50 13.04 -8.69 -2.21
N TRP A 51 13.32 -7.54 -1.59
CA TRP A 51 13.18 -7.40 -0.15
C TRP A 51 11.73 -7.60 0.31
N ALA A 52 10.76 -7.00 -0.38
CA ALA A 52 9.35 -7.13 -0.03
C ALA A 52 8.89 -8.59 -0.07
N THR A 53 9.19 -9.29 -1.17
CA THR A 53 8.83 -10.70 -1.34
C THR A 53 9.54 -11.61 -0.33
N ALA A 54 10.82 -11.36 -0.04
CA ALA A 54 11.55 -12.09 1.00
C ALA A 54 10.97 -11.91 2.42
N ASN A 55 10.24 -10.82 2.66
CA ASN A 55 9.59 -10.54 3.95
C ASN A 55 8.09 -10.89 3.95
N GLY A 56 7.60 -11.63 2.95
CA GLY A 56 6.21 -12.07 2.87
C GLY A 56 5.21 -10.98 2.46
N HIS A 57 5.71 -9.87 1.89
CA HIS A 57 4.87 -8.85 1.30
C HIS A 57 4.57 -9.16 -0.17
N GLU A 58 3.28 -9.21 -0.52
CA GLU A 58 2.83 -9.27 -1.91
C GLU A 58 2.79 -7.86 -2.50
N VAL A 59 3.70 -7.57 -3.44
CA VAL A 59 3.78 -6.25 -4.09
C VAL A 59 2.64 -6.12 -5.10
N GLY A 60 1.66 -5.27 -4.79
CA GLY A 60 0.50 -5.02 -5.64
C GLY A 60 0.69 -3.84 -6.61
N GLU A 61 1.77 -3.07 -6.48
CA GLU A 61 2.11 -1.97 -7.38
C GLU A 61 3.58 -1.60 -7.30
N VAL A 62 4.11 -1.14 -8.43
CA VAL A 62 5.38 -0.42 -8.50
C VAL A 62 5.11 0.95 -9.13
N VAL A 63 5.52 2.02 -8.46
CA VAL A 63 5.42 3.40 -8.94
C VAL A 63 6.82 3.97 -9.10
N CYS A 64 7.12 4.46 -10.30
CA CYS A 64 8.42 4.98 -10.68
C CYS A 64 8.33 6.47 -11.05
N GLU A 65 9.22 7.30 -10.51
CA GLU A 65 9.28 8.74 -10.81
C GLU A 65 10.68 9.18 -11.23
N VAL A 66 10.76 10.14 -12.17
CA VAL A 66 11.97 10.91 -12.45
C VAL A 66 11.68 12.39 -12.15
N GLY A 67 12.32 12.94 -11.12
CA GLY A 67 12.12 14.33 -10.69
C GLY A 67 12.95 14.70 -9.44
N SER A 68 13.18 15.99 -9.23
CA SER A 68 13.89 16.53 -8.06
C SER A 68 13.09 16.41 -6.77
N GLY A 69 13.72 15.92 -5.70
CA GLY A 69 13.11 15.82 -4.36
C GLY A 69 13.03 17.10 -3.55
N LEU A 70 13.56 18.21 -4.10
CA LEU A 70 13.45 19.56 -3.55
C LEU A 70 12.31 20.33 -4.21
#